data_AF-A0A7G2JXF7-F1
#
_entry.id   AF-A0A7G2JXF7-F1
#
_cell.length_a   1.000
_cell.length_b   1.000
_cell.length_c   1.000
_cell.angle_alpha   90.00
_cell.angle_beta   90.00
_cell.angle_gamma   90.00
#
_symmetry.space_group_name_H-M   'P 1'
#
loop_
_entity.id
_entity.type
_entity.pdbx_description
1 polymer ?
#
loop_
_entity_poly.entity_id
_entity_poly.type
_entity_poly.pdbx_seq_one_letter_code
_entity_poly.pdbx_strand_id
1 'polypeptide(L)'
;MENWCWEEEALAFISGHYETGEPLPKEKLTQLLKAKNFQAAMFILRQLEFGIFDFRLHHTFDAEKTNQILDTLKSVKSQVAVIKGVDWARTPHSFSHIFAGGYAAGYYSYLWAEVLSADAYSRFEEEGIFNPITGKSFLDEI
;
A
#
# COMPACT_ATOMS: atom_id res chain seq x y z
N MET A 1 -4.33 -8.63 7.28
CA MET A 1 -3.80 -8.65 8.67
C MET A 1 -3.36 -7.28 9.17
N GLU A 2 -2.91 -6.35 8.32
CA GLU A 2 -2.46 -5.01 8.78
C GLU A 2 -3.56 -4.18 9.48
N ASN A 3 -4.83 -4.46 9.23
CA ASN A 3 -5.93 -3.75 9.89
C ASN A 3 -5.92 -3.87 11.42
N TRP A 4 -5.43 -4.97 12.00
CA TRP A 4 -5.27 -5.12 13.46
C TRP A 4 -4.34 -4.08 14.07
N CYS A 5 -3.40 -3.52 13.30
CA CYS A 5 -2.54 -2.42 13.76
C CYS A 5 -3.29 -1.10 13.95
N TRP A 6 -4.58 -1.05 13.60
CA TRP A 6 -5.45 0.13 13.70
C TRP A 6 -6.65 -0.07 14.63
N GLU A 7 -6.75 -1.22 15.30
CA GLU A 7 -7.86 -1.51 16.21
C GLU A 7 -7.50 -1.20 17.66
N GLU A 8 -8.44 -0.60 18.41
CA GLU A 8 -8.21 -0.21 19.81
C GLU A 8 -7.88 -1.43 20.68
N GLU A 9 -8.65 -2.53 20.56
CA GLU A 9 -8.42 -3.71 21.39
C GLU A 9 -7.09 -4.39 21.08
N ALA A 10 -6.68 -4.40 19.81
CA ALA A 10 -5.41 -4.99 19.39
C ALA A 10 -4.22 -4.11 19.82
N LEU A 11 -4.30 -2.80 19.64
CA LEU A 11 -3.25 -1.87 20.06
C LEU A 11 -3.08 -1.87 21.58
N ALA A 12 -4.16 -1.94 22.35
CA ALA A 12 -4.10 -2.07 23.80
C ALA A 12 -3.37 -3.36 24.24
N PHE A 13 -3.49 -4.44 23.45
CA PHE A 13 -2.83 -5.71 23.73
C PHE A 13 -1.32 -5.70 23.41
N ILE A 14 -0.89 -4.98 22.37
CA ILE A 14 0.49 -5.01 21.86
C ILE A 14 1.33 -3.77 22.20
N SER A 15 0.81 -2.80 22.94
CA SER A 15 1.50 -1.53 23.23
C SER A 15 1.55 -1.16 24.71
N GLY A 16 2.60 -0.42 25.07
CA GLY A 16 2.82 0.17 26.39
C GLY A 16 4.07 1.05 26.36
N HIS A 17 4.19 2.01 27.28
CA HIS A 17 5.38 2.84 27.39
C HIS A 17 6.61 1.98 27.72
N TYR A 18 7.72 2.17 26.99
CA TYR A 18 8.86 1.25 27.08
C TYR A 18 9.51 1.17 28.48
N GLU A 19 9.40 2.24 29.28
CA GLU A 19 9.90 2.25 30.67
C GLU A 19 8.85 1.92 31.73
N THR A 20 7.63 2.44 31.58
CA THR A 20 6.63 2.41 32.66
C THR A 20 5.57 1.33 32.43
N GLY A 21 5.46 0.80 31.22
CA GLY A 21 4.41 -0.15 30.83
C GLY A 21 3.02 0.46 30.69
N GLU A 22 2.86 1.78 30.95
CA GLU A 22 1.56 2.45 30.88
C GLU A 22 0.95 2.36 29.47
N PRO A 23 -0.37 2.13 29.34
CA PRO A 23 -1.02 1.99 28.05
C PRO A 23 -1.04 3.32 27.28
N LEU A 24 -1.21 3.23 25.96
CA LEU A 24 -1.38 4.42 25.11
C LEU A 24 -2.60 5.23 25.58
N PRO A 25 -2.46 6.53 25.91
CA PRO A 25 -3.61 7.33 26.35
C PRO A 25 -4.71 7.41 25.28
N LYS A 26 -5.97 7.26 25.69
CA LYS A 26 -7.12 7.21 24.78
C LYS A 26 -7.24 8.42 23.86
N GLU A 27 -6.87 9.61 24.34
CA GLU A 27 -6.82 10.82 23.52
C GLU A 27 -5.81 10.70 22.37
N LYS A 28 -4.62 10.14 22.64
CA LYS A 28 -3.57 9.93 21.64
C LYS A 28 -3.96 8.87 20.62
N LEU A 29 -4.57 7.77 21.09
CA LEU A 29 -5.14 6.77 20.19
C LEU A 29 -6.19 7.39 19.25
N THR A 30 -7.12 8.18 19.79
CA THR A 30 -8.14 8.88 18.98
C THR A 30 -7.51 9.80 17.93
N GLN A 31 -6.45 10.53 18.28
CA GLN A 31 -5.71 11.37 17.33
C GLN A 31 -5.01 10.54 16.24
N LEU A 32 -4.40 9.41 16.61
CA LEU A 32 -3.76 8.48 15.68
C LEU A 32 -4.77 7.91 14.67
N LEU A 33 -5.92 7.42 15.13
CA LEU A 33 -6.95 6.84 14.27
C LEU A 33 -7.54 7.88 13.31
N LYS A 34 -7.75 9.13 13.77
CA LYS A 34 -8.19 10.23 12.89
C LYS A 34 -7.17 10.57 11.81
N ALA A 35 -5.88 10.40 12.09
CA ALA A 35 -4.80 10.67 11.14
C ALA A 35 -4.58 9.54 10.12
N LYS A 36 -5.14 8.33 10.34
CA LYS A 36 -4.95 7.14 9.48
C LYS A 36 -5.09 7.44 7.98
N ASN A 37 -6.08 8.23 7.60
CA ASN A 37 -6.41 8.51 6.21
C ASN A 37 -5.79 9.81 5.66
N PHE A 38 -4.98 10.50 6.46
CA PHE A 38 -4.32 11.72 6.02
C PHE A 38 -3.39 11.40 4.84
N GLN A 39 -3.61 12.07 3.70
CA GLN A 39 -2.90 11.85 2.43
C GLN A 39 -3.03 10.45 1.80
N ALA A 40 -4.02 9.64 2.19
CA ALA A 40 -4.25 8.32 1.59
C ALA A 40 -4.36 8.38 0.05
N ALA A 41 -5.04 9.41 -0.50
CA ALA A 41 -5.14 9.59 -1.94
C ALA A 41 -3.78 9.85 -2.62
N MET A 42 -2.84 10.55 -1.97
CA MET A 42 -1.49 10.76 -2.50
C MET A 42 -0.71 9.44 -2.57
N PHE A 43 -0.88 8.58 -1.56
CA PHE A 43 -0.31 7.23 -1.56
C PHE A 43 -0.89 6.38 -2.71
N ILE A 44 -2.22 6.34 -2.86
CA ILE A 44 -2.89 5.59 -3.93
C ILE A 44 -2.44 6.06 -5.32
N LEU A 45 -2.41 7.37 -5.57
CA LEU A 45 -1.95 7.91 -6.86
C LEU A 45 -0.50 7.54 -7.15
N ARG A 46 0.35 7.42 -6.11
CA ARG A 46 1.73 6.95 -6.27
C ARG A 46 1.80 5.47 -6.63
N GLN A 47 0.97 4.62 -6.02
CA GLN A 47 0.88 3.21 -6.39
C GLN A 47 0.35 3.04 -7.83
N LEU A 48 -0.65 3.84 -8.23
CA LEU A 48 -1.16 3.87 -9.60
C LEU A 48 -0.09 4.35 -10.60
N GLU A 49 0.72 5.37 -10.26
CA GLU A 49 1.86 5.79 -11.08
C GLU A 49 2.78 4.61 -11.38
N PHE A 50 3.16 3.85 -10.34
CA PHE A 50 4.05 2.72 -10.48
C PHE A 50 3.42 1.55 -11.26
N GLY A 51 2.17 1.19 -10.97
CA GLY A 51 1.48 0.11 -11.67
C GLY A 51 1.24 0.40 -13.16
N ILE A 52 0.81 1.64 -13.48
CA ILE A 52 0.60 2.05 -14.88
C ILE A 52 1.94 2.14 -15.62
N PHE A 53 2.98 2.67 -14.98
CA PHE A 53 4.32 2.71 -15.56
C PHE A 53 4.85 1.31 -15.86
N ASP A 54 4.77 0.40 -14.90
CA ASP A 54 5.16 -1.00 -15.03
C ASP A 54 4.45 -1.68 -16.22
N PHE A 55 3.12 -1.60 -16.27
CA PHE A 55 2.35 -2.19 -17.36
C PHE A 55 2.70 -1.62 -18.73
N ARG A 56 2.76 -0.28 -18.85
CA ARG A 56 3.06 0.35 -20.15
C ARG A 56 4.45 -0.02 -20.63
N LEU A 57 5.42 -0.05 -19.72
CA LEU A 57 6.79 -0.46 -20.04
C LEU A 57 6.81 -1.90 -20.56
N HIS A 58 6.27 -2.86 -19.80
CA HIS A 58 6.33 -4.28 -20.17
C HIS A 58 5.42 -4.67 -21.34
N HIS A 59 4.42 -3.86 -21.68
CA HIS A 59 3.54 -4.10 -22.82
C HIS A 59 4.05 -3.50 -24.14
N THR A 60 4.73 -2.35 -24.08
CA THR A 60 5.02 -1.54 -25.29
C THR A 60 6.50 -1.25 -25.54
N PHE A 61 7.41 -1.85 -24.75
CA PHE A 61 8.85 -1.63 -24.89
C PHE A 61 9.35 -2.01 -26.28
N ASP A 62 10.20 -1.15 -26.84
CA ASP A 62 10.83 -1.28 -28.14
C ASP A 62 12.29 -0.85 -28.00
N ALA A 63 13.22 -1.79 -28.24
CA ALA A 63 14.65 -1.57 -28.06
C ALA A 63 15.23 -0.52 -29.03
N GLU A 64 14.56 -0.26 -30.15
CA GLU A 64 14.99 0.74 -31.14
C GLU A 64 14.61 2.18 -30.72
N LYS A 65 13.75 2.34 -29.71
CA LYS A 65 13.34 3.66 -29.21
C LYS A 65 14.28 4.18 -28.14
N THR A 66 15.04 5.21 -28.47
CA THR A 66 15.86 5.95 -27.51
C THR A 66 14.99 6.55 -26.40
N ASN A 67 15.44 6.41 -25.14
CA ASN A 67 14.86 7.06 -23.96
C ASN A 67 13.41 6.66 -23.59
N GLN A 68 12.87 5.59 -24.17
CA GLN A 68 11.47 5.18 -23.97
C GLN A 68 11.08 5.02 -22.49
N ILE A 69 11.98 4.54 -21.63
CA ILE A 69 11.71 4.33 -20.20
C ILE A 69 11.34 5.65 -19.51
N LEU A 70 12.15 6.70 -19.67
CA LEU A 70 11.91 7.99 -19.03
C LEU A 70 10.72 8.72 -19.66
N ASP A 71 10.53 8.59 -20.96
CA ASP A 71 9.39 9.19 -21.67
C ASP A 71 8.06 8.54 -21.25
N THR A 72 8.06 7.22 -21.05
CA THR A 72 6.90 6.49 -20.52
C THR A 72 6.58 6.97 -19.11
N LEU A 73 7.57 7.07 -18.22
CA LEU A 73 7.36 7.58 -16.87
C LEU A 73 6.81 9.01 -16.89
N LYS A 74 7.38 9.90 -17.72
CA LYS A 74 6.92 11.28 -17.86
C LYS A 74 5.46 11.35 -18.31
N SER A 75 5.08 10.53 -19.29
CA SER A 75 3.70 10.43 -19.79
C SER A 75 2.72 9.89 -18.74
N VAL A 76 3.14 8.96 -17.90
CA VAL A 76 2.30 8.48 -16.79
C VAL A 76 2.16 9.54 -15.72
N LYS A 77 3.26 10.17 -15.28
CA LYS A 77 3.24 11.25 -14.28
C LYS A 77 2.37 12.42 -14.70
N SER A 78 2.33 12.79 -15.98
CA SER A 78 1.45 13.88 -16.44
C SER A 78 -0.04 13.58 -16.28
N GLN A 79 -0.42 12.30 -16.12
CA GLN A 79 -1.82 11.89 -15.94
C GLN A 79 -2.21 11.75 -14.47
N VAL A 80 -1.30 11.27 -13.62
CA VAL A 80 -1.66 10.84 -12.24
C VAL A 80 -0.95 11.62 -11.13
N ALA A 81 0.20 12.23 -11.39
CA ALA A 81 1.00 12.85 -10.32
C ALA A 81 0.45 14.24 -9.96
N VAL A 82 0.01 14.39 -8.70
CA VAL A 82 -0.43 15.69 -8.15
C VAL A 82 0.76 16.64 -7.97
N ILE A 83 1.87 16.11 -7.45
CA ILE A 83 3.11 16.87 -7.28
C ILE A 83 4.08 16.44 -8.38
N LYS A 84 4.51 17.41 -9.19
CA LYS A 84 5.47 17.17 -10.26
C LYS A 84 6.87 17.02 -9.67
N GLY A 85 7.56 15.96 -10.08
CA GLY A 85 8.95 15.74 -9.74
C GLY A 85 9.91 16.62 -10.55
N VAL A 86 11.18 16.56 -10.19
CA VAL A 86 12.28 17.23 -10.91
C VAL A 86 12.71 16.44 -12.15
N ASP A 87 13.07 17.13 -13.23
CA ASP A 87 13.39 16.51 -14.54
C ASP A 87 14.64 15.62 -14.53
N TRP A 88 15.55 15.86 -13.57
CA TRP A 88 16.77 15.07 -13.41
C TRP A 88 16.56 13.78 -12.60
N ALA A 89 15.38 13.56 -12.01
CA ALA A 89 15.09 12.34 -11.29
C ALA A 89 15.11 11.12 -12.23
N ARG A 90 15.68 10.01 -11.76
CA ARG A 90 15.79 8.73 -12.50
C ARG A 90 15.18 7.58 -11.71
N THR A 91 13.96 7.78 -11.21
CA THR A 91 13.24 6.80 -10.38
C THR A 91 13.18 5.37 -10.96
N PRO A 92 13.06 5.16 -12.30
CA PRO A 92 13.06 3.81 -12.86
C PRO A 92 14.36 3.04 -12.58
N HIS A 93 15.50 3.72 -12.50
CA HIS A 93 16.80 3.08 -12.29
C HIS A 93 16.98 2.54 -10.86
N SER A 94 16.11 2.94 -9.93
CA SER A 94 16.06 2.40 -8.56
C SER A 94 14.81 1.57 -8.31
N PHE A 95 14.03 1.24 -9.35
CA PHE A 95 12.75 0.54 -9.17
C PHE A 95 12.96 -0.98 -9.14
N SER A 96 13.55 -1.47 -8.05
CA SER A 96 13.97 -2.87 -7.91
C SER A 96 12.83 -3.88 -8.11
N HIS A 97 11.60 -3.59 -7.68
CA HIS A 97 10.47 -4.50 -7.77
C HIS A 97 10.31 -5.13 -9.16
N ILE A 98 10.32 -4.30 -10.20
CA ILE A 98 10.02 -4.73 -11.57
C ILE A 98 11.26 -5.12 -12.37
N PHE A 99 12.46 -4.71 -11.93
CA PHE A 99 13.72 -5.00 -12.65
C PHE A 99 14.56 -6.13 -12.03
N ALA A 100 14.45 -6.34 -10.72
CA ALA A 100 15.23 -7.33 -9.97
C ALA A 100 14.38 -8.18 -9.01
N GLY A 101 13.18 -7.72 -8.65
CA GLY A 101 12.34 -8.31 -7.60
C GLY A 101 11.31 -9.33 -8.08
N GLY A 102 11.20 -9.59 -9.39
CA GLY A 102 10.24 -10.55 -9.94
C GLY A 102 8.81 -10.03 -10.11
N TYR A 103 8.56 -8.73 -9.92
CA TYR A 103 7.24 -8.10 -10.09
C TYR A 103 7.07 -7.42 -11.45
N ALA A 104 7.84 -7.81 -12.46
CA ALA A 104 7.69 -7.28 -13.81
C ALA A 104 6.25 -7.51 -14.33
N ALA A 105 5.58 -6.45 -14.79
CA ALA A 105 4.16 -6.45 -15.16
C ALA A 105 3.22 -6.90 -14.02
N GLY A 106 3.66 -6.80 -12.77
CA GLY A 106 2.98 -7.33 -11.59
C GLY A 106 2.84 -6.30 -10.46
N TYR A 107 3.37 -5.07 -10.59
CA TYR A 107 3.35 -4.11 -9.49
C TYR A 107 1.92 -3.69 -9.07
N TYR A 108 0.94 -3.81 -9.97
CA TYR A 108 -0.48 -3.59 -9.65
C TYR A 108 -1.02 -4.53 -8.55
N SER A 109 -0.34 -5.66 -8.30
CA SER A 109 -0.76 -6.67 -7.33
C SER A 109 -0.92 -6.12 -5.92
N TYR A 110 -0.19 -5.05 -5.55
CA TYR A 110 -0.32 -4.41 -4.24
C TYR A 110 -1.73 -3.86 -4.01
N LEU A 111 -2.22 -2.98 -4.90
CA LEU A 111 -3.57 -2.41 -4.76
C LEU A 111 -4.65 -3.47 -4.99
N TRP A 112 -4.40 -4.45 -5.88
CA TRP A 112 -5.32 -5.56 -6.09
C TRP A 112 -5.51 -6.39 -4.81
N ALA A 113 -4.40 -6.78 -4.18
CA ALA A 113 -4.43 -7.53 -2.92
C ALA A 113 -5.00 -6.70 -1.77
N GLU A 114 -4.76 -5.39 -1.75
CA GLU A 114 -5.29 -4.48 -0.72
C GLU A 114 -6.83 -4.51 -0.70
N VAL A 115 -7.48 -4.42 -1.87
CA VAL A 115 -8.94 -4.50 -1.98
C VAL A 115 -9.48 -5.84 -1.49
N LEU A 116 -8.87 -6.95 -1.91
CA LEU A 116 -9.25 -8.29 -1.45
C LEU A 116 -9.07 -8.44 0.07
N SER A 117 -7.98 -7.88 0.61
CA SER A 117 -7.69 -7.94 2.04
C SER A 117 -8.67 -7.10 2.87
N ALA A 118 -9.14 -5.97 2.33
CA ALA A 118 -10.15 -5.15 2.97
C ALA A 118 -11.51 -5.85 3.00
N ASP A 119 -11.90 -6.51 1.89
CA ASP A 119 -13.13 -7.29 1.83
C ASP A 119 -13.11 -8.47 2.80
N ALA A 120 -12.02 -9.24 2.83
CA ALA A 120 -11.85 -10.33 3.80
C ALA A 120 -11.85 -9.83 5.25
N TYR A 121 -11.31 -8.63 5.50
CA TYR A 121 -11.30 -8.03 6.83
C TYR A 121 -12.67 -7.54 7.30
N SER A 122 -13.55 -7.12 6.38
CA SER A 122 -14.88 -6.59 6.73
C SER A 122 -15.69 -7.54 7.63
N ARG A 123 -15.56 -8.85 7.41
CA ARG A 123 -16.20 -9.87 8.25
C ARG A 123 -15.71 -9.84 9.71
N PHE A 124 -14.43 -9.53 9.93
CA PHE A 124 -13.88 -9.35 11.29
C PHE A 124 -14.39 -8.05 11.92
N GLU A 125 -14.62 -6.99 11.15
CA GLU A 125 -15.24 -5.76 11.66
C GLU A 125 -16.70 -6.02 12.10
N GLU A 126 -17.42 -6.88 11.38
CA GLU A 126 -18.81 -7.24 11.69
C GLU A 126 -18.94 -8.23 12.85
N GLU A 127 -18.11 -9.27 12.87
CA GLU A 127 -18.22 -10.40 13.81
C GLU A 127 -17.30 -10.27 15.04
N GLY A 128 -16.39 -9.29 15.05
CA GLY A 128 -15.40 -9.02 16.09
C GLY A 128 -13.98 -9.46 15.69
N ILE A 129 -13.02 -8.56 15.86
CA ILE A 129 -11.62 -8.70 15.39
C ILE A 129 -10.85 -9.86 16.04
N PHE A 130 -11.32 -10.38 17.17
CA PHE A 130 -10.75 -11.55 17.85
C PHE A 130 -11.71 -12.75 17.90
N ASN A 131 -12.72 -12.77 17.02
CA ASN A 131 -13.65 -13.89 16.94
C ASN A 131 -12.94 -15.15 16.44
N PRO A 132 -12.84 -16.23 17.25
CA PRO A 132 -12.12 -17.43 16.88
C PRO A 132 -12.82 -18.24 15.78
N ILE A 133 -14.15 -18.09 15.61
CA ILE A 133 -14.90 -18.75 14.54
C ILE A 133 -14.55 -18.10 13.20
N THR A 134 -14.57 -16.77 13.13
CA THR A 134 -14.17 -16.00 11.95
C THR A 134 -12.71 -16.25 11.61
N GLY A 135 -11.82 -16.23 12.61
CA GLY A 135 -10.39 -16.53 12.45
C GLY A 135 -10.13 -17.94 11.91
N LYS A 136 -10.84 -18.95 12.42
CA LYS A 136 -10.73 -20.32 11.90
C LYS A 136 -11.24 -20.42 10.46
N SER A 137 -12.38 -19.81 10.16
CA SER A 137 -12.93 -19.79 8.79
C SER A 137 -11.97 -19.11 7.81
N PHE A 138 -11.27 -18.05 8.22
CA PHE A 138 -10.25 -17.41 7.38
C PHE A 138 -9.08 -18.36 7.11
N LEU A 139 -8.57 -19.07 8.13
CA LEU A 139 -7.50 -20.05 7.98
C LEU A 139 -7.86 -21.24 7.08
N ASP A 140 -9.10 -21.73 7.20
CA ASP A 140 -9.54 -22.94 6.49
C ASP A 140 -9.82 -22.67 5.00
N GLU A 141 -10.17 -21.42 4.63
CA GLU A 141 -10.70 -21.08 3.30
C GLU A 141 -9.79 -20.16 2.45
N ILE A 142 -8.75 -19.53 3.04
CA ILE A 142 -7.83 -18.59 2.37
C ILE A 142 -6.38 -19.04 2.52
#